data_AF-A0A7S0WKP0-F1
#
_entry.id   AF-A0A7S0WKP0-F1
#
_cell.length_a   1.000
_cell.length_b   1.000
_cell.length_c   1.000
_cell.angle_alpha   90.00
_cell.angle_beta   90.00
_cell.angle_gamma   90.00
#
_symmetry.space_group_name_H-M   'P 1'
#
loop_
_entity.id
_entity.type
_entity.pdbx_description
1 polymer ?
#
loop_
_entity_poly.entity_id
_entity_poly.type
_entity_poly.pdbx_seq_one_letter_code
_entity_poly.pdbx_strand_id
1 'polypeptide(L)'
;VHVAEGSVRKAPKTTQRFDEGERTRYFADDDKKALRDLVAEQKYGGVEDYDRNLADNIARHKKYRGKELDVDDEYDHDGGLEMYENREKKMSGAKQQLKAKEKAVRDYKRMQASQNKCIYCIDAPNKPKH
;
A
#
# COMPACT_ATOMS: atom_id res chain seq x y z
N VAL A 1 12.55 43.20 14.42
CA VAL A 1 12.39 41.83 14.97
C VAL A 1 11.40 41.11 14.08
N HIS A 2 11.85 40.06 13.40
CA HIS A 2 11.07 39.24 12.48
C HIS A 2 10.07 38.37 13.24
N VAL A 3 8.81 38.29 12.79
CA VAL A 3 7.96 37.13 13.07
C VAL A 3 7.20 36.81 11.79
N ALA A 4 7.57 35.68 11.17
CA ALA A 4 6.96 35.18 9.95
C ALA A 4 5.54 34.71 10.23
N GLU A 5 4.61 35.15 9.38
CA GLU A 5 3.21 34.69 9.35
C GLU A 5 3.18 33.18 9.11
N GLY A 6 2.74 32.43 10.12
CA GLY A 6 2.61 31.00 10.06
C GLY A 6 1.61 30.60 8.98
N SER A 7 2.07 29.89 7.96
CA SER A 7 1.23 29.19 6.99
C SER A 7 0.28 28.25 7.73
N VAL A 8 -0.99 28.64 7.84
CA VAL A 8 -2.04 27.80 8.42
C VAL A 8 -2.12 26.53 7.57
N ARG A 9 -1.71 25.40 8.14
CA ARG A 9 -1.87 24.08 7.52
C ARG A 9 -3.38 23.90 7.29
N LYS A 10 -3.78 23.71 6.03
CA LYS A 10 -5.17 23.35 5.70
C LYS A 10 -5.52 22.10 6.49
N ALA A 11 -6.58 22.17 7.31
CA ALA A 11 -7.06 21.01 8.05
C ALA A 11 -7.22 19.84 7.06
N PRO A 12 -6.69 18.65 7.39
CA PRO A 12 -6.88 17.48 6.54
C PRO A 12 -8.38 17.33 6.33
N LYS A 13 -8.81 17.11 5.08
CA LYS A 13 -10.21 16.81 4.79
C LYS A 13 -10.58 15.61 5.67
N THR A 14 -11.36 15.86 6.71
CA THR A 14 -11.94 14.82 7.54
C THR A 14 -12.83 14.01 6.62
N THR A 15 -12.29 12.92 6.07
CA THR A 15 -13.12 11.79 5.68
C THR A 15 -14.06 11.56 6.85
N GLN A 16 -15.37 11.50 6.61
CA GLN A 16 -16.45 11.36 7.61
C GLN A 16 -16.23 10.13 8.51
N ARG A 17 -15.20 10.09 9.35
CA ARG A 17 -14.83 8.96 10.20
C ARG A 17 -15.45 9.08 11.58
N PHE A 18 -16.14 10.19 11.84
CA PHE A 18 -16.70 10.51 13.13
C PHE A 18 -18.18 10.82 12.95
N ASP A 19 -19.01 10.13 13.72
CA ASP A 19 -20.43 10.44 13.90
C ASP A 19 -20.65 10.74 15.39
N GLU A 20 -21.32 11.86 15.69
CA GLU A 20 -21.64 12.28 17.07
C GLU A 20 -20.44 12.42 18.02
N GLY A 21 -19.23 12.61 17.47
CA GLY A 21 -18.00 12.74 18.24
C GLY A 21 -17.26 11.41 18.49
N GLU A 22 -17.85 10.28 18.08
CA GLU A 22 -17.22 8.97 18.13
C GLU A 22 -16.69 8.55 16.77
N ARG A 23 -15.53 7.89 16.73
CA ARG A 23 -14.93 7.39 15.48
C ARG A 23 -15.68 6.13 15.02
N THR A 24 -16.44 6.22 13.94
CA THR A 24 -17.27 5.13 13.41
C THR A 24 -16.57 4.26 12.37
N ARG A 25 -15.53 4.75 11.69
CA ARG A 25 -14.77 3.98 10.69
C ARG A 25 -13.31 4.37 10.61
N TYR A 26 -12.47 3.38 10.33
CA TYR A 26 -11.04 3.58 10.16
C TYR A 26 -10.68 3.71 8.68
N PHE A 27 -11.20 2.82 7.82
CA PHE A 27 -11.02 2.86 6.38
C PHE A 27 -12.29 3.33 5.66
N ALA A 28 -12.11 3.79 4.41
CA ALA A 28 -13.23 4.28 3.59
C ALA A 28 -14.14 3.15 3.06
N ASP A 29 -13.69 1.90 3.16
CA ASP A 29 -14.34 0.70 2.66
C ASP A 29 -14.70 -0.31 3.76
N ASP A 30 -14.59 0.05 5.05
CA ASP A 30 -14.95 -0.83 6.18
C ASP A 30 -16.37 -1.38 6.04
N ASP A 31 -17.33 -0.52 5.69
CA ASP A 31 -18.75 -0.90 5.53
C ASP A 31 -19.05 -1.71 4.25
N LYS A 32 -18.06 -1.84 3.36
CA LYS A 32 -18.24 -2.50 2.05
C LYS A 32 -17.78 -3.95 2.04
N LYS A 33 -17.08 -4.40 3.09
CA LYS A 33 -16.52 -5.75 3.16
C LYS A 33 -17.39 -6.64 4.04
N ALA A 34 -17.84 -7.77 3.49
CA ALA A 34 -18.49 -8.79 4.29
C ALA A 34 -17.43 -9.62 5.05
N LEU A 35 -17.81 -10.18 6.21
CA LEU A 35 -16.92 -11.04 6.99
C LEU A 35 -16.33 -12.21 6.17
N ARG A 36 -17.12 -12.76 5.25
CA ARG A 36 -16.67 -13.84 4.35
C ARG A 36 -15.54 -13.39 3.43
N ASP A 37 -15.61 -12.17 2.93
CA ASP A 37 -14.60 -11.61 2.04
C ASP A 37 -13.31 -11.34 2.81
N LEU A 38 -13.41 -10.82 4.04
CA LEU A 38 -12.26 -10.64 4.93
C LEU A 38 -11.56 -11.96 5.25
N VAL A 39 -12.33 -13.03 5.51
CA VAL A 39 -11.76 -14.37 5.75
C VAL A 39 -11.08 -14.92 4.49
N ALA A 40 -11.65 -14.69 3.31
CA ALA A 40 -11.02 -15.10 2.06
C ALA A 40 -9.74 -14.28 1.79
N GLU A 41 -9.78 -12.97 2.02
CA GLU A 41 -8.64 -12.07 1.88
C GLU A 41 -7.52 -12.46 2.85
N GLN A 42 -7.81 -12.81 4.10
CA GLN A 42 -6.77 -13.25 5.04
C GLN A 42 -6.19 -14.63 4.70
N LYS A 43 -6.99 -15.53 4.10
CA LYS A 43 -6.54 -16.88 3.72
C LYS A 43 -5.72 -16.91 2.44
N TYR A 44 -6.08 -16.08 1.46
CA TYR A 44 -5.52 -16.12 0.10
C TYR A 44 -4.75 -14.85 -0.25
N GLY A 45 -5.08 -13.72 0.36
CA GLY A 45 -4.27 -12.52 0.34
C GLY A 45 -3.04 -12.78 1.21
N GLY A 46 -1.86 -12.65 0.61
CA GLY A 46 -0.61 -12.74 1.35
C GLY A 46 -0.50 -11.65 2.43
N VAL A 47 0.63 -11.64 3.13
CA VAL A 47 0.92 -10.64 4.18
C VAL A 47 0.87 -9.22 3.59
N GLU A 48 0.20 -8.28 4.27
CA GLU A 48 0.24 -6.86 3.91
C GLU A 48 1.72 -6.38 3.98
N ASP A 49 2.20 -5.79 2.89
CA ASP A 49 3.59 -5.36 2.74
C ASP A 49 3.73 -3.90 3.22
N TYR A 50 3.80 -3.74 4.55
CA TYR A 50 3.95 -2.43 5.21
C TYR A 50 5.20 -1.69 4.74
N ASP A 51 6.31 -2.40 4.54
CA ASP A 51 7.57 -1.83 4.07
C ASP A 51 7.43 -1.23 2.68
N ARG A 52 6.73 -1.94 1.78
CA ARG A 52 6.47 -1.43 0.44
C ARG A 52 5.56 -0.21 0.45
N ASN A 53 4.53 -0.19 1.30
CA ASN A 53 3.65 0.96 1.42
C ASN A 53 4.41 2.20 1.92
N LEU A 54 5.23 2.01 2.97
CA LEU A 54 6.10 3.06 3.50
C LEU A 54 7.05 3.58 2.42
N ALA A 55 7.75 2.68 1.72
CA ALA A 55 8.68 3.04 0.67
C ALA A 55 8.00 3.80 -0.48
N ASP A 56 6.82 3.35 -0.94
CA ASP A 56 6.05 4.03 -1.99
C ASP A 56 5.57 5.42 -1.53
N ASN A 57 5.15 5.58 -0.28
CA ASN A 57 4.70 6.85 0.28
C ASN A 57 5.85 7.85 0.42
N ILE A 58 7.01 7.40 0.93
CA ILE A 58 8.23 8.21 0.99
C ILE A 58 8.68 8.62 -0.41
N ALA A 59 8.74 7.69 -1.36
CA ALA A 59 9.20 7.96 -2.73
C ALA A 59 8.31 8.96 -3.49
N ARG A 60 7.00 8.98 -3.21
CA ARG A 60 6.06 9.95 -3.81
C ARG A 60 6.14 11.32 -3.16
N HIS A 61 6.53 11.39 -1.89
CA HIS A 61 6.60 12.64 -1.16
C HIS A 61 7.90 13.37 -1.48
N LYS A 62 7.87 14.22 -2.51
CA LYS A 62 9.04 14.98 -3.02
C LYS A 62 9.79 15.80 -1.95
N LYS A 63 9.13 16.12 -0.83
CA LYS A 63 9.69 16.84 0.32
C LYS A 63 9.47 16.05 1.60
N TYR A 64 9.69 14.75 1.57
CA TYR A 64 9.70 13.95 2.80
C TYR A 64 10.75 14.50 3.76
N ARG A 65 10.34 14.78 5.01
CA ARG A 65 11.23 15.35 6.03
C ARG A 65 11.32 14.47 7.28
N GLY A 66 10.64 13.32 7.29
CA GLY A 66 10.60 12.41 8.44
C GLY A 66 9.73 12.89 9.58
N LYS A 67 9.13 14.09 9.47
CA LYS A 67 8.19 14.62 10.46
C LYS A 67 6.89 13.80 10.48
N GLU A 68 6.56 13.16 9.36
CA GLU A 68 5.44 12.23 9.25
C GLU A 68 5.64 10.94 10.04
N LEU A 69 6.83 10.68 10.57
CA LEU A 69 7.16 9.57 11.47
C LEU A 69 7.61 10.08 12.85
N ASP A 70 7.32 11.34 13.19
CA ASP A 70 7.61 11.89 14.51
C ASP A 70 6.72 11.22 15.56
N VAL A 71 7.28 10.92 16.73
CA VAL A 71 6.62 10.12 17.78
C VAL A 71 5.40 10.85 18.33
N ASP A 72 5.51 12.17 18.49
CA ASP A 72 4.42 13.02 18.99
C ASP A 72 3.27 13.10 17.97
N ASP A 73 3.59 13.28 16.68
CA ASP A 73 2.59 13.32 15.60
C ASP A 73 1.94 11.93 15.36
N GLU A 74 2.66 10.83 15.61
CA GLU A 74 2.09 9.46 15.58
C GLU A 74 1.07 9.26 16.69
N TYR A 75 1.40 9.64 17.92
CA TYR A 75 0.57 9.39 19.10
C TYR A 75 -0.66 10.31 19.18
N ASP A 76 -0.52 11.58 18.78
CA ASP A 76 -1.60 12.57 18.87
C ASP A 76 -2.51 12.59 17.65
N HIS A 77 -1.99 12.20 16.48
CA HIS A 77 -2.66 12.43 15.19
C HIS A 77 -2.71 11.22 14.25
N ASP A 78 -2.28 10.03 14.70
CA ASP A 78 -2.16 8.83 13.85
C ASP A 78 -1.35 9.13 12.56
N GLY A 79 -0.39 10.06 12.64
CA GLY A 79 0.21 10.70 11.47
C GLY A 79 1.02 9.76 10.56
N GLY A 80 1.70 8.78 11.16
CA GLY A 80 2.53 7.79 10.48
C GLY A 80 1.74 6.56 10.03
N LEU A 81 0.57 6.26 10.61
CA LEU A 81 -0.30 5.18 10.14
C LEU A 81 -0.66 5.31 8.65
N GLU A 82 -0.89 6.53 8.16
CA GLU A 82 -1.14 6.76 6.72
C GLU A 82 0.07 6.41 5.82
N MET A 83 1.27 6.33 6.38
CA MET A 83 2.50 5.95 5.67
C MET A 83 2.63 4.44 5.49
N TYR A 84 2.17 3.64 6.46
CA TYR A 84 2.25 2.18 6.44
C TYR A 84 1.05 1.53 5.73
N GLU A 85 -0.08 2.23 5.70
CA GLU A 85 -1.32 1.66 5.17
C GLU A 85 -1.45 1.73 3.66
N ASN A 86 -2.07 0.69 3.10
CA ASN A 86 -2.14 0.51 1.66
C ASN A 86 -3.10 1.51 1.00
N ARG A 87 -2.54 2.47 0.27
CA ARG A 87 -3.30 3.44 -0.55
C ARG A 87 -4.07 2.79 -1.70
N GLU A 88 -3.82 1.52 -2.02
CA GLU A 88 -4.62 0.75 -2.98
C GLU A 88 -6.08 0.62 -2.54
N LYS A 89 -6.38 0.59 -1.24
CA LYS A 89 -7.76 0.65 -0.71
C LYS A 89 -8.48 1.96 -1.12
N LYS A 90 -7.72 3.02 -1.43
CA LYS A 90 -8.23 4.31 -1.97
C LYS A 90 -8.30 4.35 -3.51
N MET A 91 -7.89 3.30 -4.22
CA MET A 91 -7.89 3.25 -5.70
C MET A 91 -9.20 2.64 -6.22
N SER A 92 -9.67 3.09 -7.39
CA SER A 92 -10.84 2.47 -8.02
C SER A 92 -10.57 1.00 -8.34
N GLY A 93 -11.60 0.14 -8.25
CA GLY A 93 -11.46 -1.30 -8.52
C GLY A 93 -10.85 -1.61 -9.88
N ALA A 94 -11.15 -0.81 -10.91
CA ALA A 94 -10.51 -0.93 -12.23
C ALA A 94 -8.99 -0.73 -12.19
N LYS A 95 -8.50 0.22 -11.39
CA LYS A 95 -7.06 0.50 -11.27
C LYS A 95 -6.34 -0.56 -10.44
N GLN A 96 -7.02 -1.15 -9.44
CA GLN A 96 -6.52 -2.30 -8.70
C GLN A 96 -6.36 -3.52 -9.63
N GLN A 97 -7.36 -3.80 -10.49
CA GLN A 97 -7.30 -4.90 -11.45
C GLN A 97 -6.16 -4.72 -12.47
N LEU A 98 -5.95 -3.50 -12.99
CA LEU A 98 -4.83 -3.20 -13.88
C LEU A 98 -3.48 -3.47 -13.20
N LYS A 99 -3.30 -3.00 -11.96
CA LYS A 99 -2.06 -3.22 -11.20
C LYS A 99 -1.83 -4.70 -10.90
N ALA A 100 -2.89 -5.45 -10.58
CA ALA A 100 -2.82 -6.89 -10.37
C ALA A 100 -2.39 -7.63 -11.66
N LYS A 101 -2.96 -7.22 -12.81
CA LYS A 101 -2.57 -7.76 -14.12
C LYS A 101 -1.11 -7.47 -14.45
N GLU A 102 -0.64 -6.24 -14.24
CA GLU A 102 0.76 -5.86 -14.46
C GLU A 102 1.71 -6.65 -13.55
N LYS A 103 1.34 -6.85 -12.28
CA LYS A 103 2.08 -7.69 -11.33
C LYS A 103 2.20 -9.13 -11.86
N ALA A 104 1.09 -9.73 -12.28
CA ALA A 104 1.06 -11.08 -12.83
C ALA A 104 1.93 -11.22 -14.09
N VAL A 105 1.88 -10.25 -15.01
CA VAL A 105 2.72 -10.24 -16.22
C VAL A 105 4.20 -10.12 -15.86
N ARG A 106 4.56 -9.25 -14.91
CA ARG A 106 5.96 -9.08 -14.47
C ARG A 106 6.48 -10.36 -13.82
N ASP A 107 5.70 -10.97 -12.93
CA ASP A 107 6.09 -12.18 -12.22
C ASP A 107 6.20 -13.38 -13.18
N TYR A 108 5.27 -13.50 -14.13
CA TYR A 108 5.36 -14.48 -15.22
C TYR A 108 6.64 -14.33 -16.03
N LYS A 109 6.98 -13.10 -16.47
CA LYS A 109 8.21 -12.84 -17.23
C LYS A 109 9.47 -13.20 -16.43
N ARG A 110 9.51 -12.87 -15.14
CA ARG A 110 10.63 -13.24 -14.26
C ARG A 110 10.77 -14.75 -14.11
N MET A 111 9.65 -15.44 -13.86
CA MET A 111 9.61 -16.89 -13.73
C MET A 111 10.01 -17.58 -15.04
N GLN A 112 9.51 -17.12 -16.18
CA GLN A 112 9.86 -17.67 -17.49
C GLN A 112 11.37 -17.50 -17.77
N ALA A 113 11.93 -16.33 -17.44
CA ALA A 113 13.35 -16.09 -17.60
C ALA A 113 14.22 -17.01 -16.72
N SER A 114 13.80 -17.31 -15.49
CA SER A 114 14.51 -18.25 -14.61
C SER A 114 14.35 -19.70 -15.07
N GLN A 115 13.14 -20.10 -15.48
CA GLN A 115 12.87 -21.44 -16.02
C GLN A 115 13.65 -21.71 -17.30
N ASN A 116 13.74 -20.74 -18.21
CA ASN A 116 14.48 -20.91 -19.46
C ASN A 116 15.99 -21.14 -19.25
N LYS A 117 16.54 -20.69 -18.12
CA LYS A 117 17.96 -20.86 -17.74
C LYS A 117 18.17 -21.98 -16.70
N CYS A 118 17.08 -22.62 -16.28
CA CYS A 118 17.11 -23.64 -15.24
C CYS A 118 17.73 -24.93 -15.77
N ILE A 119 18.81 -25.37 -15.12
CA ILE A 119 19.55 -26.59 -15.50
C ILE A 119 18.71 -27.86 -15.21
N TYR A 120 17.82 -27.78 -14.22
CA TYR A 120 17.03 -28.92 -13.74
C TYR A 120 15.65 -29.04 -14.41
N CYS A 121 15.19 -28.00 -15.07
CA CYS A 121 13.86 -27.96 -15.66
C CYS A 121 13.89 -28.69 -17.01
N ILE A 122 13.13 -29.78 -17.13
CA ILE A 122 13.18 -30.67 -18.31
C ILE A 122 12.81 -29.92 -19.60
N ASP A 123 11.83 -29.01 -19.50
CA ASP A 123 11.33 -28.22 -20.62
C ASP A 123 12.20 -26.98 -20.92
N ALA A 124 13.27 -26.74 -20.16
CA ALA A 124 14.13 -25.58 -20.39
C ALA A 124 14.89 -25.73 -21.71
N PRO A 125 14.78 -24.74 -22.62
CA PRO A 125 15.45 -24.80 -23.92
C PRO A 125 16.98 -24.82 -23.81
N ASN A 126 17.54 -24.21 -22.75
CA ASN A 126 18.99 -24.15 -22.53
C ASN A 126 19.53 -25.30 -21.67
N LYS A 127 18.72 -26.32 -21.38
CA LYS A 127 19.19 -27.50 -20.66
C LYS A 127 20.16 -28.28 -21.57
N PRO A 128 21.38 -28.62 -21.11
CA PRO A 128 22.26 -29.49 -21.88
C PRO A 128 21.59 -30.86 -22.05
N LYS A 129 21.31 -31.21 -23.30
CA LYS A 129 20.89 -32.56 -23.71
C LYS A 129 22.16 -33.36 -24.00
N HIS A 130 22.29 -34.49 -23.33
CA HIS A 130 23.36 -35.48 -23.54
C HIS A 130 23.01 -36.34 -24.74
#